data_AF-A0A5C8IEX9-F1
#
_entry.id   AF-A0A5C8IEX9-F1
#
_cell.length_a   1.000
_cell.length_b   1.000
_cell.length_c   1.000
_cell.angle_alpha   90.00
_cell.angle_beta   90.00
_cell.angle_gamma   90.00
#
_symmetry.space_group_name_H-M   'P 1'
#
loop_
_entity.id
_entity.type
_entity.pdbx_description
1 polymer ?
#
loop_
_entity_poly.entity_id
_entity_poly.type
_entity_poly.pdbx_seq_one_letter_code
_entity_poly.pdbx_strand_id
1 'polypeptide(L)'
;MRSGGQVNRFEPRVEVAVARTRAEVARLHKMLVRGGLVSWTSGVLSARVPDSELFVIKPGGLDHNELSPEKMVLVDLDGRVVTGTPGSELPPSRGVAVHAHLYRSSDRIGAVVHTHSPYATAFALRGEPVPCISTGVADEFGGDVPVVAYVGPDDRVGDAIARTLTASEATAVLVERHGPYTVGADARSAVRAAVLLEEAARAVQLARAGLPEGSALTALEPDEIHAIRERRLRADAERAAESAAADSYPTSRPGAARPSGGTGSRTTPIPSTVPDNDVRTTQ
;
A
#
# COMPACT_ATOMS: atom_id res chain seq x y z
N MET A 1 -23.29 -23.02 -34.02
CA MET A 1 -22.21 -22.08 -33.68
C MET A 1 -21.79 -22.37 -32.25
N ARG A 2 -20.57 -22.88 -32.03
CA ARG A 2 -20.09 -23.27 -30.69
C ARG A 2 -19.88 -22.00 -29.86
N SER A 3 -20.56 -21.90 -28.73
CA SER A 3 -20.32 -20.90 -27.70
C SER A 3 -18.86 -20.98 -27.29
N GLY A 4 -18.08 -19.93 -27.59
CA GLY A 4 -16.73 -19.79 -27.10
C GLY A 4 -16.78 -19.62 -25.58
N GLY A 5 -16.69 -20.74 -24.86
CA GLY A 5 -16.42 -20.69 -23.42
C GLY A 5 -15.11 -19.95 -23.23
N GLN A 6 -15.13 -18.89 -22.42
CA GLN A 6 -13.91 -18.30 -21.89
C GLN A 6 -13.09 -19.45 -21.29
N VAL A 7 -11.98 -19.78 -21.94
CA VAL A 7 -10.99 -20.67 -21.33
C VAL A 7 -10.41 -19.85 -20.19
N ASN A 8 -10.72 -20.24 -18.94
CA ASN A 8 -10.10 -19.65 -17.76
C ASN A 8 -8.59 -19.67 -17.96
N ARG A 9 -8.00 -18.48 -18.00
CA ARG A 9 -6.59 -18.31 -18.36
C ARG A 9 -5.67 -18.70 -17.21
N PHE A 10 -6.19 -18.63 -15.99
CA PHE A 10 -5.46 -18.99 -14.79
C PHE A 10 -6.24 -20.05 -14.00
N GLU A 11 -5.55 -20.71 -13.09
CA GLU A 11 -6.20 -21.52 -12.06
C GLU A 11 -7.27 -20.68 -11.32
N PRO A 12 -8.46 -21.23 -10.98
CA PRO A 12 -9.54 -20.45 -10.38
C PRO A 12 -9.13 -19.66 -9.12
N ARG A 13 -8.18 -20.20 -8.33
CA ARG A 13 -7.65 -19.50 -7.15
C ARG A 13 -6.88 -18.23 -7.53
N VAL A 14 -6.09 -18.28 -8.59
CA VAL A 14 -5.32 -17.13 -9.11
C VAL A 14 -6.26 -16.09 -9.72
N GLU A 15 -7.32 -16.49 -10.43
CA GLU A 15 -8.31 -15.53 -10.95
C GLU A 15 -8.97 -14.72 -9.83
N VAL A 16 -9.37 -15.40 -8.74
CA VAL A 16 -9.92 -14.74 -7.55
C VAL A 16 -8.88 -13.83 -6.89
N ALA A 17 -7.62 -14.27 -6.79
CA ALA A 17 -6.54 -13.47 -6.24
C ALA A 17 -6.31 -12.20 -7.07
N VAL A 18 -6.23 -12.31 -8.40
CA VAL A 18 -6.11 -11.16 -9.32
C VAL A 18 -7.26 -10.17 -9.10
N ALA A 19 -8.51 -10.64 -9.05
CA ALA A 19 -9.68 -9.78 -8.86
C ALA A 19 -9.62 -9.04 -7.50
N ARG A 20 -9.21 -9.73 -6.42
CA ARG A 20 -9.04 -9.13 -5.10
C ARG A 20 -7.93 -8.09 -5.09
N THR A 21 -6.75 -8.41 -5.63
CA THR A 21 -5.63 -7.47 -5.71
C THR A 21 -5.99 -6.23 -6.52
N ARG A 22 -6.74 -6.38 -7.63
CA ARG A 22 -7.28 -5.24 -8.40
C ARG A 22 -8.19 -4.34 -7.58
N ALA A 23 -9.14 -4.92 -6.86
CA ALA A 23 -10.05 -4.17 -6.00
C ALA A 23 -9.30 -3.44 -4.89
N GLU A 24 -8.32 -4.10 -4.29
CA GLU A 24 -7.50 -3.52 -3.22
C GLU A 24 -6.61 -2.38 -3.72
N VAL A 25 -5.85 -2.57 -4.81
CA VAL A 25 -5.01 -1.53 -5.40
C VAL A 25 -5.84 -0.32 -5.81
N ALA A 26 -6.99 -0.53 -6.46
CA ALA A 26 -7.90 0.55 -6.83
C ALA A 26 -8.40 1.34 -5.61
N ARG A 27 -8.79 0.64 -4.54
CA ARG A 27 -9.30 1.26 -3.31
C ARG A 27 -8.20 2.02 -2.56
N LEU A 28 -7.04 1.42 -2.39
CA LEU A 28 -5.94 1.99 -1.61
C LEU A 28 -5.24 3.13 -2.35
N HIS A 29 -5.20 3.11 -3.68
CA HIS A 29 -4.68 4.25 -4.45
C HIS A 29 -5.50 5.53 -4.15
N LYS A 30 -6.81 5.43 -3.89
CA LYS A 30 -7.63 6.59 -3.49
C LYS A 30 -7.19 7.18 -2.15
N MET A 31 -6.52 6.41 -1.28
CA MET A 31 -5.95 6.94 -0.04
C MET A 31 -4.75 7.83 -0.31
N LEU A 32 -3.91 7.50 -1.29
CA LEU A 32 -2.79 8.37 -1.70
C LEU A 32 -3.28 9.74 -2.18
N VAL A 33 -4.40 9.75 -2.92
CA VAL A 33 -5.05 11.00 -3.38
C VAL A 33 -5.58 11.80 -2.20
N ARG A 34 -6.33 11.15 -1.29
CA ARG A 34 -6.89 11.81 -0.10
C ARG A 34 -5.82 12.36 0.83
N GLY A 35 -4.67 11.69 0.93
CA GLY A 35 -3.53 12.16 1.70
C GLY A 35 -2.74 13.29 1.02
N GLY A 36 -3.05 13.65 -0.23
CA GLY A 36 -2.31 14.67 -0.97
C GLY A 36 -0.91 14.22 -1.42
N LEU A 37 -0.67 12.90 -1.48
CA LEU A 37 0.64 12.34 -1.86
C LEU A 37 0.84 12.31 -3.38
N VAL A 38 -0.24 12.39 -4.15
CA VAL A 38 -0.25 12.27 -5.61
C VAL A 38 -1.11 13.37 -6.21
N SER A 39 -0.80 13.77 -7.44
CA SER A 39 -1.49 14.85 -8.16
C SER A 39 -1.67 14.47 -9.62
N TRP A 40 -2.81 14.86 -10.21
CA TRP A 40 -3.17 14.52 -11.59
C TRP A 40 -3.12 13.01 -11.85
N THR A 41 -2.16 12.54 -12.64
CA THR A 41 -1.97 11.14 -12.99
C THR A 41 -0.71 10.57 -12.35
N SER A 42 -0.04 11.33 -11.47
CA SER A 42 1.19 10.92 -10.80
C SER A 42 0.94 9.84 -9.74
N GLY A 43 2.05 9.28 -9.24
CA GLY A 43 2.05 8.22 -8.24
C GLY A 43 1.54 6.88 -8.75
N VAL A 44 2.06 5.84 -8.11
CA VAL A 44 1.85 4.46 -8.48
C VAL A 44 1.66 3.65 -7.21
N LEU A 45 0.62 2.83 -7.19
CA LEU A 45 0.51 1.71 -6.28
C LEU A 45 0.49 0.44 -7.12
N SER A 46 1.23 -0.55 -6.66
CA SER A 46 1.16 -1.92 -7.17
C SER A 46 1.17 -2.91 -6.02
N ALA A 47 0.63 -4.11 -6.25
CA ALA A 47 0.69 -5.21 -5.30
C ALA A 47 0.82 -6.55 -6.03
N ARG A 48 1.62 -7.46 -5.46
CA ARG A 48 1.71 -8.86 -5.91
C ARG A 48 0.35 -9.53 -5.83
N VAL A 49 0.12 -10.44 -6.78
CA VAL A 49 -0.99 -11.38 -6.72
C VAL A 49 -0.50 -12.61 -5.95
N PRO A 50 -1.14 -12.97 -4.82
CA PRO A 50 -0.74 -14.13 -4.02
C PRO A 50 -0.62 -15.41 -4.86
N ASP A 51 0.35 -16.25 -4.50
CA ASP A 51 0.61 -17.56 -5.13
C ASP A 51 0.82 -17.51 -6.65
N SER A 52 1.39 -16.41 -7.17
CA SER A 52 1.65 -16.25 -8.60
C SER A 52 2.83 -15.32 -8.91
N GLU A 53 3.36 -15.43 -10.13
CA GLU A 53 4.40 -14.55 -10.69
C GLU A 53 3.82 -13.27 -11.32
N LEU A 54 2.76 -12.74 -10.72
CA LEU A 54 1.99 -11.62 -11.25
C LEU A 54 1.87 -10.50 -10.21
N PHE A 55 1.71 -9.27 -10.68
CA PHE A 55 1.32 -8.13 -9.86
C PHE A 55 0.32 -7.25 -10.60
N VAL A 56 -0.47 -6.52 -9.82
CA VAL A 56 -1.41 -5.51 -10.32
C VAL A 56 -0.81 -4.13 -10.08
N ILE A 57 -0.89 -3.26 -11.07
CA ILE A 57 -0.39 -1.88 -11.01
C ILE A 57 -1.42 -0.90 -11.55
N LYS A 58 -1.41 0.32 -11.02
CA LYS A 58 -2.17 1.45 -11.57
C LYS A 58 -1.83 1.67 -13.06
N PRO A 59 -2.81 1.92 -13.95
CA PRO A 59 -2.54 2.34 -15.32
C PRO A 59 -1.86 3.72 -15.37
N GLY A 60 -1.01 3.93 -16.36
CA GLY A 60 -0.39 5.22 -16.66
C GLY A 60 -1.36 6.18 -17.33
N GLY A 61 -1.26 7.47 -17.01
CA GLY A 61 -1.99 8.54 -17.70
C GLY A 61 -3.49 8.63 -17.42
N LEU A 62 -4.03 7.78 -16.55
CA LEU A 62 -5.45 7.80 -16.18
C LEU A 62 -5.70 8.70 -14.96
N ASP A 63 -6.79 9.49 -15.00
CA ASP A 63 -7.23 10.31 -13.87
C ASP A 63 -7.60 9.43 -12.66
N HIS A 64 -7.33 9.93 -11.46
CA HIS A 64 -7.60 9.21 -10.24
C HIS A 64 -9.08 8.88 -10.00
N ASN A 65 -10.00 9.73 -10.46
CA ASN A 65 -11.44 9.53 -10.31
C ASN A 65 -11.96 8.43 -11.23
N GLU A 66 -11.23 8.17 -12.32
CA GLU A 66 -11.57 7.14 -13.30
C GLU A 66 -11.05 5.75 -12.92
N LEU A 67 -10.24 5.63 -11.86
CA LEU A 67 -9.67 4.36 -11.42
C LEU A 67 -10.77 3.41 -10.90
N SER A 68 -10.82 2.23 -11.52
CA SER A 68 -11.64 1.09 -11.11
C SER A 68 -10.81 -0.20 -11.13
N PRO A 69 -11.26 -1.27 -10.46
CA PRO A 69 -10.56 -2.56 -10.45
C PRO A 69 -10.30 -3.12 -11.87
N GLU A 70 -11.23 -2.91 -12.79
CA GLU A 70 -11.18 -3.41 -14.17
C GLU A 70 -10.13 -2.68 -15.00
N LYS A 71 -9.86 -1.40 -14.67
CA LYS A 71 -8.84 -0.58 -15.34
C LYS A 71 -7.43 -0.76 -14.78
N MET A 72 -7.26 -1.52 -13.70
CA MET A 72 -5.93 -1.86 -13.22
C MET A 72 -5.19 -2.72 -14.25
N VAL A 73 -3.87 -2.68 -14.30
CA VAL A 73 -3.10 -3.45 -15.27
C VAL A 73 -2.49 -4.65 -14.56
N LEU A 74 -2.66 -5.84 -15.13
CA LEU A 74 -2.00 -7.07 -14.67
C LEU A 74 -0.69 -7.24 -15.44
N VAL A 75 0.39 -7.48 -14.71
CA VAL A 75 1.75 -7.50 -15.22
C VAL A 75 2.48 -8.72 -14.63
N ASP A 76 3.36 -9.34 -15.41
CA ASP A 76 4.27 -10.38 -14.91
C ASP A 76 5.45 -9.79 -14.14
N LEU A 77 6.24 -10.63 -13.44
CA LEU A 77 7.42 -10.15 -12.72
C LEU A 77 8.52 -9.61 -13.62
N ASP A 78 8.43 -9.69 -14.95
CA ASP A 78 9.36 -9.04 -15.88
C ASP A 78 8.90 -7.63 -16.30
N GLY A 79 7.73 -7.19 -15.84
CA GLY A 79 7.15 -5.90 -16.18
C GLY A 79 6.35 -5.90 -17.49
N ARG A 80 6.01 -7.08 -18.04
CA ARG A 80 5.20 -7.21 -19.26
C ARG A 80 3.72 -7.33 -18.93
N VAL A 81 2.90 -6.58 -19.66
CA VAL A 81 1.44 -6.61 -19.52
C VAL A 81 0.90 -7.98 -19.94
N VAL A 82 0.01 -8.55 -19.14
CA VAL A 82 -0.69 -9.79 -19.48
C VAL A 82 -1.87 -9.48 -20.42
N THR A 83 -1.60 -9.56 -21.73
CA THR A 83 -2.51 -9.15 -22.82
C THR A 83 -3.84 -9.90 -22.82
N GLY A 84 -4.97 -9.22 -23.01
CA GLY A 84 -6.30 -9.84 -23.01
C GLY A 84 -6.90 -10.06 -21.62
N THR A 85 -6.30 -9.48 -20.58
CA THR A 85 -6.95 -9.30 -19.27
C THR A 85 -7.60 -7.91 -19.17
N PRO A 86 -8.56 -7.67 -18.26
CA PRO A 86 -9.12 -6.32 -18.07
C PRO A 86 -8.03 -5.27 -17.84
N GLY A 87 -8.12 -4.13 -18.51
CA GLY A 87 -7.14 -3.04 -18.40
C GLY A 87 -5.83 -3.27 -19.16
N SER A 88 -5.66 -4.41 -19.84
CA SER A 88 -4.44 -4.69 -20.64
C SER A 88 -4.27 -3.82 -21.89
N GLU A 89 -5.33 -3.10 -22.28
CA GLU A 89 -5.33 -2.07 -23.30
C GLU A 89 -4.75 -0.73 -22.82
N LEU A 90 -4.67 -0.54 -21.50
CA LEU A 90 -4.08 0.66 -20.90
C LEU A 90 -2.57 0.46 -20.69
N PRO A 91 -1.76 1.51 -20.86
CA PRO A 91 -0.35 1.42 -20.55
C PRO A 91 -0.17 1.20 -19.03
N PRO A 92 0.77 0.36 -18.58
CA PRO A 92 1.14 0.30 -17.17
C PRO A 92 1.77 1.63 -16.76
N SER A 93 1.77 1.93 -15.46
CA SER A 93 2.45 3.13 -14.96
C SER A 93 3.92 3.18 -15.35
N ARG A 94 4.43 4.39 -15.63
CA ARG A 94 5.88 4.64 -15.74
C ARG A 94 6.58 4.16 -14.46
N GLY A 95 7.75 3.55 -14.60
CA GLY A 95 8.44 2.91 -13.48
C GLY A 95 8.02 1.46 -13.21
N VAL A 96 7.17 0.85 -14.06
CA VAL A 96 6.79 -0.58 -13.93
C VAL A 96 8.01 -1.51 -13.82
N ALA A 97 9.11 -1.18 -14.49
CA ALA A 97 10.35 -1.95 -14.42
C ALA A 97 11.02 -1.87 -13.04
N VAL A 98 10.94 -0.72 -12.35
CA VAL A 98 11.40 -0.58 -10.96
C VAL A 98 10.57 -1.48 -10.05
N HIS A 99 9.23 -1.45 -10.18
CA HIS A 99 8.33 -2.28 -9.36
C HIS A 99 8.58 -3.77 -9.59
N ALA A 100 8.68 -4.20 -10.85
CA ALA A 100 9.00 -5.57 -11.23
C ALA A 100 10.36 -6.02 -10.65
N HIS A 101 11.37 -5.14 -10.70
CA HIS A 101 12.67 -5.40 -10.10
C HIS A 101 12.58 -5.61 -8.58
N LEU A 102 11.87 -4.73 -7.87
CA LEU A 102 11.70 -4.85 -6.41
C LEU A 102 10.95 -6.11 -6.00
N TYR A 103 9.99 -6.55 -6.80
CA TYR A 103 9.37 -7.84 -6.58
C TYR A 103 10.41 -8.95 -6.73
N ARG A 104 11.12 -9.05 -7.86
CA ARG A 104 12.12 -10.12 -8.08
C ARG A 104 13.26 -10.13 -7.04
N SER A 105 13.57 -9.00 -6.41
CA SER A 105 14.65 -8.91 -5.42
C SER A 105 14.28 -9.46 -4.04
N SER A 106 12.99 -9.52 -3.69
CA SER A 106 12.55 -10.02 -2.38
C SER A 106 11.08 -10.43 -2.35
N ASP A 107 10.82 -11.65 -1.86
CA ASP A 107 9.46 -12.16 -1.62
C ASP A 107 8.76 -11.46 -0.43
N ARG A 108 9.51 -10.73 0.40
CA ARG A 108 8.94 -9.92 1.49
C ARG A 108 8.21 -8.68 0.97
N ILE A 109 8.48 -8.26 -0.27
CA ILE A 109 7.84 -7.12 -0.90
C ILE A 109 6.57 -7.60 -1.60
N GLY A 110 5.43 -7.42 -0.93
CA GLY A 110 4.11 -7.70 -1.46
C GLY A 110 3.44 -6.50 -2.13
N ALA A 111 3.92 -5.28 -1.86
CA ALA A 111 3.47 -4.08 -2.55
C ALA A 111 4.53 -2.99 -2.59
N VAL A 112 4.39 -2.11 -3.58
CA VAL A 112 5.26 -0.96 -3.80
C VAL A 112 4.42 0.27 -4.10
N VAL A 113 4.74 1.37 -3.44
CA VAL A 113 4.20 2.70 -3.70
C VAL A 113 5.33 3.63 -4.15
N HIS A 114 5.07 4.42 -5.17
CA HIS A 114 5.89 5.55 -5.58
C HIS A 114 5.03 6.80 -5.62
N THR A 115 5.52 7.91 -5.07
CA THR A 115 4.82 9.19 -5.07
C THR A 115 5.78 10.34 -5.40
N HIS A 116 5.20 11.53 -5.62
CA HIS A 116 5.93 12.80 -5.64
C HIS A 116 5.40 13.68 -4.51
N SER A 117 5.28 13.10 -3.31
CA SER A 117 4.70 13.79 -2.17
C SER A 117 5.59 14.97 -1.75
N PRO A 118 5.03 16.16 -1.46
CA PRO A 118 5.80 17.41 -1.44
C PRO A 118 7.01 17.41 -0.50
N TYR A 119 6.82 16.99 0.75
CA TYR A 119 7.88 17.08 1.76
C TYR A 119 8.92 16.00 1.59
N ALA A 120 8.52 14.73 1.38
CA ALA A 120 9.48 13.65 1.12
C ALA A 120 10.31 13.93 -0.14
N THR A 121 9.67 14.49 -1.18
CA THR A 121 10.38 14.93 -2.39
C THR A 121 11.35 16.07 -2.10
N ALA A 122 11.03 17.01 -1.21
CA ALA A 122 11.96 18.08 -0.83
C ALA A 122 13.23 17.56 -0.14
N PHE A 123 13.17 16.46 0.63
CA PHE A 123 14.36 15.77 1.14
C PHE A 123 15.14 15.09 0.01
N ALA A 124 14.45 14.39 -0.88
CA ALA A 124 15.06 13.75 -2.05
C ALA A 124 15.78 14.75 -2.98
N LEU A 125 15.22 15.95 -3.18
CA LEU A 125 15.83 17.02 -3.97
C LEU A 125 17.13 17.56 -3.34
N ARG A 126 17.28 17.46 -2.02
CA ARG A 126 18.49 17.87 -1.28
C ARG A 126 19.53 16.76 -1.15
N GLY A 127 19.20 15.53 -1.53
CA GLY A 127 20.04 14.37 -1.23
C GLY A 127 20.18 14.13 0.27
N GLU A 128 19.15 14.48 1.04
CA GLU A 128 19.14 14.31 2.50
C GLU A 128 18.22 13.15 2.89
N PRO A 129 18.63 12.29 3.85
CA PRO A 129 17.70 11.33 4.45
C PRO A 129 16.63 12.05 5.29
N VAL A 130 15.49 11.41 5.51
CA VAL A 130 14.54 11.88 6.54
C VAL A 130 15.03 11.36 7.89
N PRO A 131 15.40 12.24 8.84
CA PRO A 131 16.04 11.80 10.07
C PRO A 131 15.03 11.20 11.06
N CYS A 132 15.47 10.19 11.81
CA CYS A 132 14.70 9.50 12.83
C CYS A 132 14.73 10.24 14.17
N ILE A 133 14.03 11.36 14.19
CA ILE A 133 13.94 12.24 15.37
C ILE A 133 12.59 12.13 16.09
N SER A 134 11.69 11.25 15.63
CA SER A 134 10.39 11.04 16.24
C SER A 134 10.08 9.57 16.41
N THR A 135 9.30 9.25 17.44
CA THR A 135 8.91 7.87 17.76
C THR A 135 8.12 7.21 16.63
N GLY A 136 7.37 7.99 15.83
CA GLY A 136 6.65 7.48 14.66
C GLY A 136 7.59 7.03 13.53
N VAL A 137 8.71 7.73 13.32
CA VAL A 137 9.73 7.32 12.33
C VAL A 137 10.45 6.06 12.81
N ALA A 138 10.81 6.00 14.10
CA ALA A 138 11.40 4.81 14.70
C ALA A 138 10.46 3.59 14.61
N ASP A 139 9.16 3.77 14.89
CA ASP A 139 8.13 2.72 14.78
C ASP A 139 8.05 2.17 13.35
N GLU A 140 7.97 3.05 12.36
CA GLU A 140 7.70 2.67 10.98
C GLU A 140 8.93 2.20 10.21
N PHE A 141 10.03 2.94 10.32
CA PHE A 141 11.20 2.79 9.47
C PHE A 141 12.42 2.22 10.20
N GLY A 142 12.40 2.17 11.54
CA GLY A 142 13.50 1.60 12.33
C GLY A 142 14.79 2.41 12.31
N GLY A 143 14.74 3.67 11.84
CA GLY A 143 15.90 4.54 11.68
C GLY A 143 15.63 5.63 10.64
N ASP A 144 16.69 6.32 10.23
CA ASP A 144 16.63 7.31 9.17
C ASP A 144 16.08 6.68 7.88
N VAL A 145 15.23 7.41 7.16
CA VAL A 145 14.78 6.97 5.83
C VAL A 145 15.89 7.34 4.84
N PRO A 146 16.56 6.34 4.25
CA PRO A 146 17.74 6.57 3.44
C PRO A 146 17.40 7.27 2.12
N VAL A 147 18.42 7.90 1.53
CA VAL A 147 18.37 8.49 0.19
C VAL A 147 19.43 7.83 -0.70
N VAL A 148 19.07 7.54 -1.94
CA VAL A 148 19.96 6.98 -2.96
C VAL A 148 20.09 7.92 -4.14
N ALA A 149 21.27 7.96 -4.74
CA ALA A 149 21.52 8.72 -5.95
C ALA A 149 20.63 8.25 -7.11
N TYR A 150 20.20 9.19 -7.96
CA TYR A 150 19.56 8.85 -9.22
C TYR A 150 20.59 8.32 -10.21
N VAL A 151 20.50 7.02 -10.50
CA VAL A 151 21.46 6.29 -11.33
C VAL A 151 20.99 6.06 -12.78
N GLY A 152 19.94 6.76 -13.21
CA GLY A 152 19.46 6.77 -14.58
C GLY A 152 18.34 5.76 -14.85
N PRO A 153 18.54 4.75 -15.72
CA PRO A 153 17.50 3.80 -16.11
C PRO A 153 16.85 3.03 -14.94
N ASP A 154 15.61 2.60 -15.15
CA ASP A 154 14.76 1.95 -14.13
C ASP A 154 15.38 0.71 -13.47
N ASP A 155 16.13 -0.10 -14.23
CA ASP A 155 16.81 -1.30 -13.70
C ASP A 155 17.86 -0.92 -12.64
N ARG A 156 18.70 0.07 -12.93
CA ARG A 156 19.72 0.57 -11.99
C ARG A 156 19.09 1.22 -10.77
N VAL A 157 17.99 1.96 -10.96
CA VAL A 157 17.24 2.57 -9.86
C VAL A 157 16.61 1.49 -8.98
N GLY A 158 15.98 0.48 -9.57
CA GLY A 158 15.42 -0.68 -8.84
C GLY A 158 16.48 -1.40 -8.02
N ASP A 159 17.65 -1.64 -8.61
CA ASP A 159 18.82 -2.24 -7.97
C ASP A 159 19.29 -1.42 -6.75
N ALA A 160 19.40 -0.10 -6.91
CA ALA A 160 19.83 0.80 -5.83
C ALA A 160 18.83 0.82 -4.67
N ILE A 161 17.53 0.86 -4.99
CA ILE A 161 16.45 0.78 -4.00
C ILE A 161 16.49 -0.56 -3.25
N ALA A 162 16.55 -1.69 -3.97
CA ALA A 162 16.52 -3.02 -3.39
C ALA A 162 17.69 -3.25 -2.41
N ARG A 163 18.92 -2.87 -2.81
CA ARG A 163 20.09 -2.96 -1.94
C ARG A 163 19.95 -2.12 -0.68
N THR A 164 19.39 -0.92 -0.81
CA THR A 164 19.23 0.02 0.30
C THR A 164 18.19 -0.48 1.29
N LEU A 165 17.02 -0.92 0.83
CA LEU A 165 15.98 -1.48 1.67
C LEU A 165 16.45 -2.74 2.42
N THR A 166 17.29 -3.56 1.76
CA THR A 166 17.88 -4.75 2.39
C THR A 166 18.89 -4.38 3.48
N ALA A 167 19.68 -3.31 3.28
CA ALA A 167 20.72 -2.89 4.21
C ALA A 167 20.18 -2.11 5.43
N SER A 168 19.08 -1.36 5.29
CA SER A 168 18.54 -0.52 6.36
C SER A 168 17.33 -1.10 7.10
N GLU A 169 16.75 -2.20 6.60
CA GLU A 169 15.45 -2.74 7.05
C GLU A 169 14.28 -1.74 7.00
N ALA A 170 14.49 -0.55 6.41
CA ALA A 170 13.47 0.47 6.26
C ALA A 170 12.44 0.04 5.22
N THR A 171 11.19 0.47 5.41
CA THR A 171 10.10 0.28 4.45
C THR A 171 10.00 1.42 3.44
N ALA A 172 10.98 2.32 3.41
CA ALA A 172 11.02 3.48 2.53
C ALA A 172 12.45 3.83 2.11
N VAL A 173 12.57 4.44 0.93
CA VAL A 173 13.80 5.06 0.43
C VAL A 173 13.45 6.27 -0.43
N LEU A 174 14.29 7.30 -0.38
CA LEU A 174 14.21 8.44 -1.27
C LEU A 174 15.15 8.24 -2.46
N VAL A 175 14.70 8.59 -3.66
CA VAL A 175 15.58 8.65 -4.85
C VAL A 175 15.86 10.11 -5.15
N GLU A 176 17.14 10.50 -5.15
CA GLU A 176 17.57 11.87 -5.43
C GLU A 176 16.92 12.43 -6.69
N ARG A 177 16.60 13.72 -6.69
CA ARG A 177 16.02 14.41 -7.86
C ARG A 177 14.65 13.86 -8.33
N HIS A 178 14.05 12.92 -7.59
CA HIS A 178 12.83 12.26 -8.01
C HIS A 178 11.76 12.23 -6.91
N GLY A 179 11.89 11.36 -5.90
CA GLY A 179 10.86 11.19 -4.89
C GLY A 179 10.97 9.86 -4.14
N PRO A 180 10.02 9.58 -3.23
CA PRO A 180 10.04 8.38 -2.40
C PRO A 180 9.54 7.11 -3.13
N TYR A 181 10.08 5.97 -2.69
CA TYR A 181 9.50 4.65 -2.86
C TYR A 181 9.29 4.04 -1.48
N THR A 182 8.12 3.42 -1.28
CA THR A 182 7.84 2.63 -0.08
C THR A 182 7.40 1.22 -0.43
N VAL A 183 7.71 0.29 0.46
CA VAL A 183 7.41 -1.14 0.30
C VAL A 183 6.66 -1.66 1.51
N GLY A 184 5.93 -2.76 1.31
CA GLY A 184 5.24 -3.44 2.39
C GLY A 184 4.98 -4.91 2.05
N ALA A 185 4.65 -5.70 3.05
CA ALA A 185 4.23 -7.09 2.87
C ALA A 185 2.87 -7.18 2.13
N ASP A 186 2.10 -6.09 2.14
CA ASP A 186 0.83 -5.96 1.44
C ASP A 186 0.61 -4.50 0.99
N ALA A 187 -0.43 -4.28 0.19
CA ALA A 187 -0.76 -2.95 -0.34
C ALA A 187 -1.04 -1.94 0.77
N ARG A 188 -1.63 -2.37 1.89
CA ARG A 188 -2.01 -1.48 2.99
C ARG A 188 -0.79 -0.96 3.75
N SER A 189 0.17 -1.83 4.03
CA SER A 189 1.44 -1.50 4.70
C SER A 189 2.30 -0.59 3.82
N ALA A 190 2.40 -0.84 2.50
CA ALA A 190 3.13 0.04 1.59
C ALA A 190 2.51 1.46 1.52
N VAL A 191 1.17 1.57 1.48
CA VAL A 191 0.47 2.86 1.52
C VAL A 191 0.63 3.55 2.87
N ARG A 192 0.57 2.80 3.98
CA ARG A 192 0.82 3.35 5.32
C ARG A 192 2.22 3.94 5.41
N ALA A 193 3.24 3.22 4.95
CA ALA A 193 4.62 3.72 4.91
C ALA A 193 4.73 5.02 4.10
N ALA A 194 4.06 5.12 2.95
CA ALA A 194 4.06 6.34 2.13
C ALA A 194 3.43 7.54 2.86
N VAL A 195 2.30 7.33 3.56
CA VAL A 195 1.62 8.38 4.33
C VAL A 195 2.50 8.83 5.50
N LEU A 196 3.02 7.89 6.29
CA LEU A 196 3.86 8.20 7.44
C LEU A 196 5.19 8.84 7.05
N LEU A 197 5.76 8.48 5.89
CA LEU A 197 6.96 9.12 5.36
C LEU A 197 6.71 10.61 5.06
N GLU A 198 5.59 10.92 4.40
CA GLU A 198 5.23 12.29 4.07
C GLU A 198 4.94 13.11 5.34
N GLU A 199 4.22 12.53 6.31
CA GLU A 199 3.98 13.16 7.61
C GLU A 199 5.28 13.43 8.38
N ALA A 200 6.21 12.47 8.39
CA ALA A 200 7.51 12.61 9.03
C ALA A 200 8.34 13.70 8.35
N ALA A 201 8.48 13.65 7.03
CA ALA A 201 9.21 14.66 6.26
C ALA A 201 8.62 16.06 6.49
N ARG A 202 7.30 16.18 6.52
CA ARG A 202 6.61 17.43 6.84
C ARG A 202 6.93 17.94 8.23
N ALA A 203 6.84 17.08 9.24
CA ALA A 203 7.13 17.43 10.62
C ALA A 203 8.58 17.91 10.78
N VAL A 204 9.56 17.19 10.21
CA VAL A 204 10.98 17.59 10.26
C VAL A 204 11.18 18.94 9.56
N GLN A 205 10.62 19.12 8.37
CA GLN A 205 10.78 20.36 7.62
C GLN A 205 10.21 21.57 8.37
N LEU A 206 9.01 21.43 8.95
CA LEU A 206 8.37 22.50 9.72
C LEU A 206 9.10 22.77 11.04
N ALA A 207 9.58 21.72 11.72
CA ALA A 207 10.38 21.86 12.94
C ALA A 207 11.67 22.63 12.66
N ARG A 208 12.40 22.29 11.59
CA ARG A 208 13.61 23.02 11.17
C ARG A 208 13.30 24.49 10.84
N ALA A 209 12.19 24.76 10.16
CA ALA A 209 11.80 26.12 9.80
C ALA A 209 11.40 26.99 11.01
N GLY A 210 10.97 26.38 12.12
CA GLY A 210 10.59 27.08 13.35
C GLY A 210 11.76 27.37 14.30
N LEU A 211 12.97 26.88 14.00
CA LEU A 211 14.15 27.07 14.82
C LEU A 211 15.06 28.19 14.29
N PRO A 212 15.89 28.83 15.15
CA PRO A 212 16.95 29.72 14.71
C PRO A 212 17.89 29.02 13.73
N GLU A 213 18.42 29.79 12.78
CA GLU A 213 19.39 29.28 11.79
C GLU A 213 20.58 28.59 12.48
N GLY A 214 20.96 27.41 11.98
CA GLY A 214 22.02 26.59 12.55
C GLY A 214 21.62 25.70 13.73
N SER A 215 20.37 25.78 14.22
CA SER A 215 19.89 24.87 15.27
C SER A 215 19.70 23.45 14.74
N ALA A 216 20.13 22.45 15.51
CA ALA A 216 19.91 21.05 15.22
C ALA A 216 18.71 20.51 16.01
N LEU A 217 17.96 19.60 15.39
CA LEU A 217 17.00 18.76 16.11
C LEU A 217 17.74 17.57 16.70
N THR A 218 17.45 17.24 17.96
CA THR A 218 18.04 16.08 18.65
C THR A 218 17.48 14.79 18.03
N ALA A 219 18.38 13.89 17.63
CA ALA A 219 18.01 12.56 17.17
C ALA A 219 17.63 11.64 18.34
N LEU A 220 16.86 10.60 18.07
CA LEU A 220 16.67 9.52 19.01
C LEU A 220 17.96 8.70 19.11
N GLU A 221 18.27 8.20 20.31
CA GLU A 221 19.43 7.33 20.49
C GLU A 221 19.17 5.96 19.83
N PRO A 222 20.22 5.27 19.31
CA PRO A 222 20.05 3.98 18.63
C PRO A 222 19.29 2.93 19.44
N ASP A 223 19.53 2.87 20.75
CA ASP A 223 18.85 1.93 21.66
C ASP A 223 17.35 2.26 21.81
N GLU A 224 16.98 3.55 21.77
CA GLU A 224 15.58 3.98 21.81
C GLU A 224 14.86 3.60 20.52
N ILE A 225 15.50 3.83 19.37
CA ILE A 225 14.97 3.45 18.04
C ILE A 225 14.75 1.94 18.00
N HIS A 226 15.74 1.15 18.42
CA HIS A 226 15.65 -0.31 18.44
C HIS A 226 14.51 -0.79 19.36
N ALA A 227 14.41 -0.25 20.58
CA ALA A 227 13.36 -0.62 21.52
C ALA A 227 11.95 -0.29 21.01
N ILE A 228 11.78 0.86 20.34
CA ILE A 228 10.50 1.24 19.71
C ILE A 228 10.15 0.26 18.59
N ARG A 229 11.11 -0.03 17.71
CA ARG A 229 10.93 -0.92 16.56
C ARG A 229 10.61 -2.35 16.98
N GLU A 230 11.33 -2.90 17.95
CA GLU A 230 11.09 -4.25 18.47
C GLU A 230 9.68 -4.41 19.05
N ARG A 231 9.23 -3.43 19.84
CA ARG A 231 7.86 -3.42 20.36
C ARG A 231 6.83 -3.40 19.23
N ARG A 232 7.10 -2.65 18.16
CA ARG A 232 6.22 -2.57 16.99
C ARG A 232 6.12 -3.91 16.27
N LEU A 233 7.26 -4.50 15.95
CA LEU A 233 7.35 -5.78 15.23
C LEU A 233 6.67 -6.90 16.02
N ARG A 234 6.85 -6.94 17.34
CA ARG A 234 6.13 -7.88 18.21
C ARG A 234 4.61 -7.72 18.11
N ALA A 235 4.12 -6.48 18.20
CA ALA A 235 2.69 -6.20 18.12
C ALA A 235 2.11 -6.52 16.72
N ASP A 236 2.87 -6.31 15.65
CA ASP A 236 2.46 -6.73 14.30
C ASP A 236 2.42 -8.26 14.17
N ALA A 237 3.39 -8.98 14.73
CA ALA A 237 3.40 -10.44 14.74
C ALA A 237 2.22 -11.04 15.53
N GLU A 238 1.89 -10.46 16.68
CA GLU A 238 0.72 -10.85 17.48
C GLU A 238 -0.59 -10.66 16.70
N ARG A 239 -0.78 -9.48 16.06
CA ARG A 239 -1.95 -9.23 15.20
C ARG A 239 -2.05 -10.18 14.02
N ALA A 240 -0.92 -10.50 13.38
CA ALA A 240 -0.89 -11.44 12.27
C ALA A 240 -1.29 -12.86 12.73
N ALA A 241 -0.81 -13.29 13.89
CA ALA A 241 -1.18 -14.58 14.48
C ALA A 241 -2.67 -14.64 14.84
N GLU A 242 -3.23 -13.57 15.41
CA GLU A 242 -4.66 -13.47 15.71
C GLU A 242 -5.53 -13.53 14.44
N SER A 243 -5.14 -12.81 13.38
CA SER A 243 -5.86 -12.84 12.11
C SER A 243 -5.82 -14.23 11.46
N ALA A 244 -4.66 -14.89 11.46
CA ALA A 244 -4.52 -16.24 10.94
C ALA A 244 -5.35 -17.26 11.73
N ALA A 245 -5.43 -17.11 13.06
CA ALA A 245 -6.29 -17.93 13.91
C ALA A 245 -7.78 -17.71 13.61
N ALA A 246 -8.21 -16.46 13.38
CA ALA A 246 -9.58 -16.14 13.02
C ALA A 246 -10.01 -16.74 11.67
N ASP A 247 -9.11 -16.72 10.67
CA ASP A 247 -9.35 -17.33 9.35
C ASP A 247 -9.30 -18.87 9.38
N SER A 248 -8.70 -19.47 10.42
CA SER A 248 -8.58 -20.92 10.58
C SER A 248 -9.79 -21.61 11.22
N TYR A 249 -10.81 -20.87 11.67
CA TYR A 249 -11.99 -21.49 12.28
C TYR A 249 -12.75 -22.34 11.24
N PRO A 250 -12.97 -23.64 11.48
CA PRO A 250 -13.59 -24.52 10.49
C PRO A 250 -15.03 -24.09 10.20
N THR A 251 -15.29 -23.73 8.94
CA THR A 251 -16.63 -23.41 8.41
C THR A 251 -17.55 -24.62 8.26
N SER A 252 -17.24 -25.73 8.93
CA SER A 252 -18.09 -26.91 9.02
C SER A 252 -18.72 -26.99 10.40
N ARG A 253 -19.81 -26.23 10.59
CA ARG A 253 -20.84 -26.70 11.53
C ARG A 253 -21.41 -27.99 10.92
N PRO A 254 -21.35 -29.15 11.61
CA PRO A 254 -22.12 -30.31 11.18
C PRO A 254 -23.58 -29.88 11.11
N GLY A 255 -24.19 -30.07 9.94
CA GLY A 255 -25.61 -29.78 9.75
C GLY A 255 -26.42 -30.63 10.72
N ALA A 256 -26.85 -30.03 11.83
CA ALA A 256 -27.92 -30.60 12.63
C ALA A 256 -29.18 -30.56 11.76
N ALA A 257 -29.69 -31.75 11.41
CA ALA A 257 -30.92 -31.90 10.66
C ALA A 257 -32.03 -31.12 11.36
N ARG A 258 -32.60 -30.12 10.67
CA ARG A 258 -33.83 -29.46 11.12
C ARG A 258 -34.97 -30.48 11.02
N PRO A 259 -35.70 -30.77 12.11
CA PRO A 259 -36.92 -31.55 11.98
C PRO A 259 -37.95 -30.70 11.22
N SER A 260 -38.51 -31.28 10.18
CA SER A 260 -39.65 -30.76 9.44
C SER A 260 -40.87 -30.71 10.34
N GLY A 261 -41.49 -29.54 10.52
CA GLY A 261 -42.84 -29.46 11.08
C GLY A 261 -43.25 -28.07 11.53
N GLY A 262 -44.43 -27.64 11.08
CA GLY A 262 -45.25 -26.67 11.81
C GLY A 262 -45.37 -25.29 11.17
N THR A 263 -46.31 -25.16 10.23
CA THR A 263 -46.94 -23.89 9.85
C THR A 263 -47.53 -23.20 11.09
N GLY A 264 -47.01 -22.02 11.44
CA GLY A 264 -47.53 -21.20 12.53
C GLY A 264 -47.31 -19.72 12.24
N SER A 265 -48.31 -19.07 11.66
CA SER A 265 -48.41 -17.63 11.52
C SER A 265 -48.46 -16.98 12.91
N ARG A 266 -47.54 -16.06 13.20
CA ARG A 266 -47.72 -15.01 14.21
C ARG A 266 -47.08 -13.72 13.70
N THR A 267 -47.94 -12.81 13.26
CA THR A 267 -47.67 -11.39 13.15
C THR A 267 -47.61 -10.77 14.54
N THR A 268 -46.48 -10.14 14.88
CA THR A 268 -46.41 -9.13 15.95
C THR A 268 -45.80 -7.85 15.37
N PRO A 269 -46.43 -6.68 15.57
CA PRO A 269 -45.99 -5.41 15.00
C PRO A 269 -44.77 -4.83 15.74
N ILE A 270 -43.93 -4.11 14.99
CA ILE A 270 -42.79 -3.33 15.49
C ILE A 270 -43.30 -1.92 15.86
N PRO A 271 -43.06 -1.39 17.07
CA PRO A 271 -43.29 0.03 17.34
C PRO A 271 -42.12 0.86 16.81
N SER A 272 -42.43 1.79 15.90
CA SER A 272 -41.53 2.81 15.40
C SER A 272 -41.31 3.90 16.46
N THR A 273 -40.07 4.07 16.90
CA THR A 273 -39.63 5.30 17.57
C THR A 273 -38.26 5.70 17.02
N VAL A 274 -38.27 6.60 16.03
CA VAL A 274 -37.11 7.39 15.64
C VAL A 274 -37.36 8.78 16.19
N PRO A 275 -36.52 9.32 17.10
CA PRO A 275 -36.57 10.74 17.43
C PRO A 275 -35.90 11.53 16.31
N ASP A 276 -36.68 12.45 15.76
CA ASP A 276 -36.29 13.51 14.84
C ASP A 276 -35.28 14.43 15.53
N ASN A 277 -34.10 14.64 14.94
CA ASN A 277 -33.09 15.53 15.50
C ASN A 277 -32.75 16.62 14.48
N ASP A 278 -33.70 17.53 14.36
CA ASP A 278 -33.59 18.83 13.70
C ASP A 278 -32.63 19.73 14.51
N VAL A 279 -31.40 19.91 14.04
CA VAL A 279 -30.52 20.97 14.54
C VAL A 279 -30.57 22.14 13.56
N ARG A 280 -31.38 23.14 13.93
CA ARG A 280 -31.36 24.47 13.36
C ARG A 280 -30.00 25.14 13.61
N THR A 281 -29.32 25.52 12.55
CA THR A 281 -28.25 26.52 12.57
C THR A 281 -28.84 27.91 12.74
N THR A 282 -28.65 28.51 13.92
CA THR A 282 -28.67 29.96 14.13
C THR A 282 -27.63 30.33 15.19
N GLN A 283 -26.44 30.75 14.73
CA GLN A 283 -25.70 31.97 15.11
C GLN A 283 -24.31 31.92 14.46
#